data_AF-A0A961RV35-F1
#
_entry.id   AF-A0A961RV35-F1
#
_cell.length_a   1.000
_cell.length_b   1.000
_cell.length_c   1.000
_cell.angle_alpha   90.00
_cell.angle_beta   90.00
_cell.angle_gamma   90.00
#
_symmetry.space_group_name_H-M   'P 1'
#
loop_
_entity.id
_entity.type
_entity.pdbx_description
1 polymer ?
#
loop_
_entity_poly.entity_id
_entity_poly.type
_entity_poly.pdbx_seq_one_letter_code
_entity_poly.pdbx_strand_id
1 'polypeptide(L)'
;MLAKAPKGGAAGTRVAAPVHVTLDNLPQVNRGLPFHVRLAVQLLTRLQVGALTLRLPDGRAFHFDAPHPGPCAELVLNNWRMPRRTLLGGTIGAAESYMDGDWE
;
A
#
# COMPACT_ATOMS: atom_id res chain seq x y z
N MET A 1 29.31 0.13 -16.83
CA MET A 1 28.27 -0.49 -15.98
C MET A 1 27.12 0.51 -15.87
N LEU A 2 26.13 0.41 -16.76
CA LEU A 2 25.03 1.38 -16.85
C LEU A 2 23.81 0.94 -16.01
N ALA A 3 23.48 1.80 -15.05
CA ALA A 3 22.15 2.26 -14.62
C ALA A 3 21.02 1.27 -14.28
N LYS A 4 20.42 1.48 -13.10
CA LYS A 4 18.97 1.73 -13.02
C LYS A 4 18.67 2.78 -11.96
N ALA A 5 18.42 4.00 -12.43
CA ALA A 5 17.92 5.11 -11.63
C ALA A 5 16.47 4.81 -11.17
N PRO A 6 16.03 5.31 -10.00
CA PRO A 6 14.62 5.24 -9.61
C PRO A 6 13.78 6.09 -10.57
N LYS A 7 12.76 5.48 -11.19
CA LYS A 7 11.76 6.18 -12.00
C LYS A 7 10.74 6.82 -11.05
N GLY A 8 11.06 7.99 -10.51
CA GLY A 8 10.09 8.85 -9.83
C GLY A 8 9.77 10.05 -10.72
N GLY A 9 8.73 9.94 -11.54
CA GLY A 9 8.31 11.05 -12.41
C GLY A 9 6.85 10.93 -12.86
N ALA A 10 6.11 12.03 -12.61
CA ALA A 10 4.70 12.32 -12.93
C ALA A 10 3.68 11.66 -11.97
N ALA A 11 2.66 12.33 -11.44
CA ALA A 11 2.05 13.61 -11.78
C ALA A 11 1.43 14.24 -10.52
N GLY A 12 1.26 15.56 -10.52
CA GLY A 12 0.65 16.35 -9.45
C GLY A 12 -0.85 16.12 -9.29
N THR A 13 -1.25 14.91 -8.93
CA THR A 13 -2.56 14.65 -8.35
C THR A 13 -2.56 15.27 -6.97
N ARG A 14 -3.47 16.20 -6.67
CA ARG A 14 -3.64 16.79 -5.34
C ARG A 14 -3.79 15.66 -4.33
N VAL A 15 -2.70 15.31 -3.66
CA VAL A 15 -2.64 14.26 -2.65
C VAL A 15 -3.55 14.72 -1.52
N ALA A 16 -4.73 14.11 -1.40
CA ALA A 16 -5.48 14.19 -0.15
C ALA A 16 -4.54 13.71 0.96
N ALA A 17 -4.50 14.45 2.08
CA ALA A 17 -3.69 14.06 3.21
C ALA A 17 -4.05 12.61 3.61
N PRO A 18 -3.07 11.70 3.73
CA PRO A 18 -3.36 10.32 4.01
C PRO A 18 -3.99 10.20 5.40
N VAL A 19 -5.03 9.37 5.50
CA VAL A 19 -5.69 9.09 6.77
C VAL A 19 -4.79 8.17 7.60
N HIS A 20 -4.37 8.62 8.79
CA HIS A 20 -3.61 7.77 9.71
C HIS A 20 -4.50 6.62 10.19
N VAL A 21 -4.09 5.39 9.91
CA VAL A 21 -4.84 4.19 10.26
C VAL A 21 -4.42 3.75 11.66
N THR A 22 -5.42 3.59 12.53
CA THR A 22 -5.27 3.10 13.89
C THR A 22 -6.31 2.02 14.16
N LEU A 23 -6.13 1.23 15.22
CA LEU A 23 -7.11 0.20 15.58
C LEU A 23 -8.50 0.79 15.85
N ASP A 24 -8.59 2.03 16.34
CA ASP A 24 -9.84 2.73 16.64
C ASP A 24 -10.64 3.12 15.38
N ASN A 25 -9.96 3.45 14.28
CA ASN A 25 -10.62 3.89 13.05
C ASN A 25 -10.68 2.83 11.95
N LEU A 26 -10.12 1.64 12.19
CA LEU A 26 -10.17 0.49 11.27
C LEU A 26 -11.59 0.18 10.74
N PRO A 27 -12.66 0.17 11.55
CA PRO A 27 -14.00 -0.08 11.04
C PRO A 27 -14.47 0.95 10.01
N GLN A 28 -14.01 2.20 10.12
CA GLN A 28 -14.34 3.29 9.21
C GLN A 28 -13.50 3.20 7.93
N VAL A 29 -12.20 2.96 8.07
CA VAL A 29 -11.25 2.75 6.96
C VAL A 29 -11.72 1.61 6.06
N ASN A 30 -12.23 0.53 6.65
CA ASN A 30 -12.70 -0.66 5.95
C ASN A 30 -14.00 -0.47 5.16
N ARG A 31 -14.72 0.65 5.32
CA ARG A 31 -15.98 0.88 4.59
C ARG A 31 -15.72 1.04 3.10
N GLY A 32 -16.44 0.26 2.31
CA GLY A 32 -16.32 0.28 0.85
C GLY A 32 -14.97 -0.22 0.33
N LEU A 33 -14.14 -0.87 1.15
CA LEU A 33 -12.92 -1.54 0.68
C LEU A 33 -13.22 -2.98 0.28
N PRO A 34 -12.66 -3.48 -0.85
CA PRO A 34 -12.65 -4.90 -1.16
C PRO A 34 -12.00 -5.73 -0.06
N PHE A 35 -12.43 -6.99 0.10
CA PHE A 35 -11.93 -7.88 1.16
C PHE A 35 -10.40 -7.97 1.23
N HIS A 36 -9.74 -8.08 0.07
CA HIS A 36 -8.29 -8.20 0.00
C HIS A 36 -7.56 -6.94 0.48
N VAL A 37 -8.11 -5.76 0.20
CA VAL A 37 -7.53 -4.50 0.69
C VAL A 37 -7.76 -4.35 2.19
N ARG A 38 -8.91 -4.80 2.71
CA ARG A 38 -9.13 -4.87 4.17
C ARG A 38 -8.11 -5.76 4.86
N LEU A 39 -7.77 -6.91 4.27
CA LEU A 39 -6.74 -7.80 4.79
C LEU A 39 -5.36 -7.14 4.76
N ALA A 40 -5.00 -6.48 3.66
CA ALA A 40 -3.74 -5.74 3.56
C ALA A 40 -3.66 -4.62 4.62
N VAL A 41 -4.71 -3.80 4.75
CA VAL A 41 -4.80 -2.75 5.78
C VAL A 41 -4.61 -3.34 7.18
N GLN A 42 -5.27 -4.46 7.50
CA GLN A 42 -5.09 -5.15 8.78
C GLN A 42 -3.65 -5.62 9.02
N LEU A 43 -2.98 -6.18 8.01
CA LEU A 43 -1.57 -6.59 8.13
C LEU A 43 -0.65 -5.39 8.35
N LEU A 44 -0.90 -4.29 7.63
CA LEU A 44 -0.12 -3.06 7.73
C LEU A 44 -0.26 -2.36 9.09
N THR A 45 -1.40 -2.51 9.79
CA THR A 45 -1.51 -2.04 11.19
C THR A 45 -0.57 -2.75 12.17
N ARG A 46 0.06 -3.86 11.76
CA ARG A 46 1.02 -4.61 12.58
C ARG A 46 2.47 -4.26 12.26
N LEU A 47 2.72 -3.25 11.40
CA LEU A 47 4.05 -2.77 11.06
C LEU A 47 4.83 -2.44 12.35
N GLN A 48 6.03 -2.99 12.48
CA GLN A 48 6.86 -2.84 13.69
C GLN A 48 7.92 -1.76 13.57
N VAL A 49 8.36 -1.43 12.35
CA VAL A 49 9.45 -0.50 12.06
C VAL A 49 9.09 0.40 10.87
N GLY A 50 9.36 1.69 10.99
CA GLY A 50 9.20 2.67 9.92
C GLY A 50 7.78 3.19 9.75
N ALA A 51 7.45 3.60 8.53
CA ALA A 51 6.11 4.07 8.17
C ALA A 51 5.78 3.66 6.74
N LEU A 52 4.49 3.48 6.46
CA LEU A 52 4.01 3.15 5.12
C LEU A 52 2.82 4.02 4.74
N THR A 53 2.85 4.58 3.53
CA THR A 53 1.68 5.23 2.93
C THR A 53 1.13 4.36 1.80
N LEU A 54 -0.11 3.90 1.92
CA LEU A 54 -0.83 3.15 0.87
C LEU A 54 -1.76 4.11 0.12
N ARG A 55 -1.57 4.28 -1.19
CA ARG A 55 -2.51 4.96 -2.07
C ARG A 55 -3.38 3.96 -2.79
N LEU A 56 -4.67 4.26 -2.88
CA LEU A 56 -5.67 3.44 -3.54
C LEU A 56 -6.10 4.07 -4.86
N PRO A 57 -6.58 3.26 -5.83
CA PRO A 57 -6.93 3.75 -7.15
C PRO A 57 -8.22 4.58 -7.17
N ASP A 58 -8.98 4.59 -6.06
CA ASP A 58 -10.11 5.51 -5.86
C ASP A 58 -9.69 6.88 -5.30
N GLY A 59 -8.38 7.12 -5.15
CA GLY A 59 -7.83 8.36 -4.64
C GLY A 59 -7.73 8.44 -3.12
N ARG A 60 -8.19 7.43 -2.37
CA ARG A 60 -7.93 7.36 -0.93
C ARG A 60 -6.45 7.10 -0.66
N ALA A 61 -5.96 7.62 0.46
CA ALA A 61 -4.61 7.35 0.94
C ALA A 61 -4.65 7.05 2.44
N PHE A 62 -3.89 6.05 2.86
CA PHE A 62 -3.80 5.56 4.22
C PHE A 62 -2.35 5.61 4.70
N HIS A 63 -2.12 6.09 5.90
CA HIS A 63 -0.80 6.14 6.52
C HIS A 63 -0.73 5.19 7.72
N PHE A 64 0.36 4.45 7.83
CA PHE A 64 0.62 3.51 8.91
C PHE A 64 1.93 3.89 9.58
N ASP A 65 1.86 4.25 10.85
CA ASP A 65 3.02 4.51 11.70
C ASP A 65 3.37 3.23 12.47
N ALA A 66 4.66 2.89 12.49
CA ALA A 66 5.15 1.81 13.33
C ALA A 66 5.68 2.35 14.67
N PRO A 67 5.72 1.52 15.74
CA PRO A 67 6.25 1.93 17.04
C PRO A 67 7.75 2.28 17.03
N HIS A 68 8.54 1.68 16.12
CA HIS A 68 9.97 1.91 16.03
C HIS A 68 10.32 2.74 14.79
N PRO A 69 11.25 3.71 14.90
CA PRO A 69 11.69 4.50 13.75
C PRO A 69 12.36 3.61 12.70
N GLY A 70 12.22 3.97 11.44
CA GLY A 70 12.72 3.17 10.32
C GLY A 70 12.39 3.79 8.97
N PRO A 71 12.58 3.04 7.87
CA PRO A 71 12.34 3.55 6.52
C PRO A 71 10.88 3.93 6.32
N CYS A 72 10.67 5.03 5.59
CA CYS A 72 9.35 5.43 5.10
C CYS A 72 9.18 4.89 3.68
N ALA A 73 8.11 4.13 3.47
CA ALA A 73 7.75 3.61 2.15
C ALA A 73 6.41 4.20 1.70
N GLU A 74 6.22 4.27 0.38
CA GLU A 74 4.96 4.58 -0.26
C GLU A 74 4.63 3.43 -1.20
N LEU A 75 3.36 2.99 -1.18
CA LEU A 75 2.84 1.91 -2.00
C LEU A 75 1.65 2.44 -2.77
N VAL A 76 1.73 2.45 -4.09
CA VAL A 76 0.65 2.97 -4.94
C VAL A 76 -0.07 1.82 -5.62
N LEU A 77 -1.35 1.65 -5.27
CA LEU A 77 -2.23 0.72 -5.95
C LEU A 77 -2.85 1.37 -7.18
N ASN A 78 -2.45 0.93 -8.36
CA ASN A 78 -2.91 1.48 -9.64
C ASN A 78 -4.29 0.94 -10.06
N ASN A 79 -4.69 -0.24 -9.58
CA ASN A 79 -5.96 -0.86 -9.93
C ASN A 79 -6.44 -1.82 -8.82
N TRP A 80 -7.75 -2.11 -8.75
CA TRP A 80 -8.29 -3.07 -7.77
C TRP A 80 -8.09 -4.55 -8.17
N ARG A 81 -7.44 -4.80 -9.31
CA ARG A 81 -7.25 -6.13 -9.89
C ARG A 81 -5.97 -6.75 -9.34
N MET A 82 -5.87 -6.91 -8.02
CA MET A 82 -4.92 -7.87 -7.46
C MET A 82 -5.27 -9.26 -8.00
N PRO A 83 -4.37 -9.93 -8.75
CA PRO A 83 -4.61 -11.30 -9.16
C PRO A 83 -4.86 -12.14 -7.90
N ARG A 84 -5.87 -13.02 -7.90
CA ARG A 84 -6.14 -13.94 -6.77
C ARG A 84 -4.89 -14.72 -6.33
N ARG A 85 -3.91 -14.90 -7.22
CA ARG A 85 -2.60 -15.50 -6.95
C ARG A 85 -1.76 -14.70 -5.94
N THR A 86 -1.82 -13.38 -5.96
CA THR A 86 -1.07 -12.52 -5.02
C THR A 86 -1.52 -12.72 -3.57
N LEU A 87 -2.81 -12.92 -3.36
CA LEU A 87 -3.41 -13.13 -2.03
C LEU A 87 -3.21 -14.54 -1.49
N LEU A 88 -3.20 -15.56 -2.35
CA LEU A 88 -3.07 -16.97 -1.95
C LEU A 88 -1.61 -17.44 -1.88
N GLY A 89 -0.67 -16.73 -2.52
CA GLY A 89 0.74 -17.11 -2.62
C GLY A 89 1.67 -16.56 -1.53
N GLY A 90 1.17 -15.75 -0.60
CA GLY A 90 2.01 -15.07 0.39
C GLY A 90 3.03 -14.12 -0.25
N THR A 91 4.26 -14.07 0.26
CA THR A 91 5.35 -13.19 -0.23
C THR A 91 5.70 -13.40 -1.71
N ILE A 92 5.44 -14.59 -2.26
CA ILE A 92 5.74 -14.93 -3.66
C ILE A 92 4.73 -14.28 -4.60
N GLY A 93 3.45 -14.29 -4.22
CA GLY A 93 2.40 -13.65 -5.00
C GLY A 93 2.54 -12.12 -5.05
N ALA A 94 3.10 -11.51 -4.01
CA ALA A 94 3.43 -10.07 -3.97
C ALA A 94 4.58 -9.70 -4.93
N ALA A 95 5.57 -10.57 -5.08
CA ALA A 95 6.66 -10.40 -6.03
C ALA A 95 6.20 -10.53 -7.48
N GLU A 96 5.30 -11.47 -7.77
CA GLU A 96 4.69 -11.63 -9.11
C GLU A 96 3.85 -10.41 -9.51
N SER A 97 3.01 -9.86 -8.62
CA SER A 97 2.24 -8.64 -8.91
C SER A 97 3.08 -7.37 -9.04
N TYR A 98 4.25 -7.32 -8.39
CA TYR A 98 5.22 -6.24 -8.61
C TYR A 98 5.87 -6.37 -10.00
N MET A 99 6.18 -7.59 -10.44
CA MET A 99 6.68 -7.85 -11.80
C MET A 99 5.63 -7.56 -12.88
N ASP A 100 4.34 -7.75 -12.57
CA ASP A 100 3.21 -7.46 -13.46
C ASP A 100 2.78 -5.98 -13.46
N GLY A 101 3.39 -5.12 -12.61
CA GLY A 101 3.13 -3.68 -12.59
C GLY A 101 1.83 -3.26 -11.90
N ASP A 102 1.26 -4.13 -11.07
CA ASP A 102 0.03 -3.83 -10.34
C ASP A 102 0.25 -2.83 -9.18
N TRP A 103 1.50 -2.70 -8.71
CA TRP A 103 1.92 -1.86 -7.59
C TRP A 103 3.35 -1.33 -7.81
N GLU A 104 3.62 -0.07 -7.46
CA GLU A 104 4.96 0.57 -7.43
C GLU A 104 5.29 1.19 -6.08
#